data_AF-A0A7X7FLT0-F1
#
_entry.id   AF-A0A7X7FLT0-F1
#
_cell.length_a   1.000
_cell.length_b   1.000
_cell.length_c   1.000
_cell.angle_alpha   90.00
_cell.angle_beta   90.00
_cell.angle_gamma   90.00
#
_symmetry.space_group_name_H-M   'P 1'
#
loop_
_entity.id
_entity.type
_entity.pdbx_description
1 polymer ?
#
loop_
_entity_poly.entity_id
_entity_poly.type
_entity_poly.pdbx_seq_one_letter_code
_entity_poly.pdbx_strand_id
1 'polypeptide(L)'
;MRNGRRKGFSLVQVIGMLPVLMVLMAIGLRAERRIVQTQVVENRMLSNQAMMRDIVRRLQADAHLTESAVVRRSNEGPVLELTRVGNTIVYRCTENHVERTEHAAGAEPIRYAWDLERVLTDVKHESIGSSKGVIWVLFDCQLPMGEGYSIGRHLAIAVRVGGGGAS
;
A
#
# COMPACT_ATOMS: atom_id res chain seq x y z
N MET A 1 34.42 47.99 -41.69
CA MET A 1 34.62 46.88 -40.73
C MET A 1 33.86 47.20 -39.45
N ARG A 2 32.94 46.32 -39.04
CA ARG A 2 31.95 46.55 -37.96
C ARG A 2 32.62 46.19 -36.60
N ASN A 3 32.98 47.18 -35.80
CA ASN A 3 33.57 46.95 -34.47
C ASN A 3 32.49 46.45 -33.49
N GLY A 4 32.52 45.15 -33.18
CA GLY A 4 31.72 44.52 -32.15
C GLY A 4 32.16 44.96 -30.75
N ARG A 5 31.42 45.87 -30.14
CA ARG A 5 31.64 46.37 -28.78
C ARG A 5 31.31 45.25 -27.77
N ARG A 6 32.31 44.47 -27.37
CA ARG A 6 32.18 43.53 -26.23
C ARG A 6 31.90 44.34 -24.96
N LYS A 7 30.66 44.32 -24.48
CA LYS A 7 30.30 44.88 -23.17
C LYS A 7 30.85 43.95 -22.10
N GLY A 8 32.01 44.29 -21.53
CA GLY A 8 32.52 43.65 -20.33
C GLY A 8 31.57 43.93 -19.17
N PHE A 9 31.08 42.90 -18.50
CA PHE A 9 30.32 43.06 -17.25
C PHE A 9 31.25 43.69 -16.20
N SER A 10 30.83 44.80 -15.60
CA SER A 10 31.57 45.43 -14.50
C SER A 10 31.56 44.49 -13.29
N LEU A 11 32.70 44.35 -12.60
CA LEU A 11 32.83 43.53 -11.38
C LEU A 11 31.75 43.85 -10.33
N VAL A 12 31.35 45.13 -10.26
CA VAL A 12 30.29 45.60 -9.37
C VAL A 12 28.91 45.04 -9.77
N GLN A 13 28.62 44.88 -11.05
CA GLN A 13 27.39 44.24 -11.53
C GLN A 13 27.36 42.74 -11.20
N VAL A 14 28.52 42.07 -11.22
CA VAL A 14 28.63 40.66 -10.81
C VAL A 14 28.39 40.50 -9.32
N ILE A 15 29.00 41.36 -8.49
CA ILE A 15 28.80 41.35 -7.02
C ILE A 15 27.35 41.70 -6.66
N GLY A 16 26.73 42.66 -7.34
CA GLY A 16 25.33 43.04 -7.12
C GLY A 16 24.32 41.95 -7.51
N MET A 17 24.66 41.05 -8.43
CA MET A 17 23.78 39.95 -8.87
C MET A 17 23.90 38.68 -8.02
N LEU A 18 25.00 38.50 -7.27
CA LEU A 18 25.21 37.34 -6.41
C LEU A 18 24.09 37.09 -5.38
N PRO A 19 23.57 38.10 -4.66
CA PRO A 19 22.46 37.90 -3.72
C PRO A 19 21.19 37.41 -4.41
N VAL A 20 20.90 37.94 -5.62
CA VAL A 20 19.72 37.56 -6.41
C VAL A 20 19.85 36.11 -6.89
N LEU A 21 21.02 35.71 -7.37
CA LEU A 21 21.32 34.33 -7.76
C LEU A 21 21.23 33.37 -6.56
N MET A 22 21.73 33.76 -5.39
CA MET A 22 21.60 32.96 -4.16
C MET A 22 20.15 32.78 -3.74
N VAL A 23 19.32 33.83 -3.82
CA VAL A 23 17.88 33.74 -3.52
C VAL A 23 17.18 32.81 -4.51
N LEU A 24 17.47 32.93 -5.81
CA LEU A 24 16.90 32.05 -6.85
C LEU A 24 17.32 30.59 -6.65
N MET A 25 18.59 30.32 -6.34
CA MET A 25 19.07 28.97 -6.00
C MET A 25 18.41 28.44 -4.73
N ALA A 26 18.27 29.27 -3.68
CA ALA A 26 17.62 28.85 -2.44
C ALA A 26 16.13 28.54 -2.63
N ILE A 27 15.43 29.29 -3.47
CA ILE A 27 14.03 29.02 -3.86
C ILE A 27 13.95 27.73 -4.68
N GLY A 28 14.85 27.55 -5.67
CA GLY A 28 14.93 26.33 -6.48
C GLY A 28 15.17 25.08 -5.64
N LEU A 29 16.16 25.10 -4.74
CA LEU A 29 16.48 23.98 -3.84
C LEU A 29 15.35 23.67 -2.85
N ARG A 30 14.60 24.69 -2.38
CA ARG A 30 13.42 24.48 -1.53
C ARG A 30 12.25 23.90 -2.33
N ALA A 31 12.08 24.31 -3.58
CA ALA A 31 11.04 23.77 -4.47
C ALA A 31 11.34 22.31 -4.85
N GLU A 32 12.58 21.98 -5.19
CA GLU A 32 13.01 20.61 -5.49
C GLU A 32 12.78 19.67 -4.30
N ARG A 33 13.13 20.09 -3.08
CA ARG A 33 12.87 19.28 -1.89
C ARG A 33 11.38 18.98 -1.69
N ARG A 34 10.50 19.94 -1.95
CA ARG A 34 9.04 19.72 -1.87
C ARG A 34 8.55 18.77 -2.96
N ILE A 35 9.01 18.96 -4.20
CA ILE A 35 8.62 18.12 -5.35
C ILE A 35 9.07 16.67 -5.15
N VAL A 36 10.30 16.44 -4.69
CA VAL A 36 10.82 15.10 -4.39
C VAL A 36 10.04 14.45 -3.26
N GLN A 37 9.71 15.19 -2.20
CA GLN A 37 8.89 14.67 -1.10
C GLN A 37 7.48 14.28 -1.57
N THR A 38 6.84 15.10 -2.40
CA THR A 38 5.53 14.78 -2.97
C THR A 38 5.59 13.54 -3.87
N GLN A 39 6.58 13.43 -4.74
CA GLN A 39 6.78 12.26 -5.61
C GLN A 39 7.03 10.97 -4.82
N VAL A 40 7.80 11.02 -3.73
CA VAL A 40 8.04 9.85 -2.88
C VAL A 40 6.75 9.39 -2.19
N VAL A 41 5.94 10.32 -1.70
CA VAL A 41 4.64 10.01 -1.07
C VAL A 41 3.66 9.43 -2.09
N GLU A 42 3.57 10.01 -3.29
CA GLU A 42 2.72 9.50 -4.37
C GLU A 42 3.15 8.09 -4.82
N ASN A 43 4.44 7.87 -5.04
CA ASN A 43 4.95 6.55 -5.42
C ASN A 43 4.67 5.48 -4.36
N ARG A 44 4.80 5.83 -3.07
CA ARG A 44 4.46 4.93 -1.95
C ARG A 44 2.96 4.61 -1.92
N MET A 45 2.11 5.61 -2.14
CA MET A 45 0.65 5.39 -2.23
C MET A 45 0.28 4.47 -3.40
N LEU A 46 0.89 4.67 -4.58
CA LEU A 46 0.65 3.82 -5.75
C LEU A 46 1.13 2.37 -5.50
N SER A 47 2.29 2.21 -4.86
CA SER A 47 2.80 0.90 -4.47
C SER A 47 1.86 0.18 -3.51
N ASN A 48 1.41 0.86 -2.45
CA ASN A 48 0.43 0.31 -1.51
C ASN A 48 -0.87 -0.08 -2.21
N GLN A 49 -1.38 0.75 -3.13
CA GLN A 49 -2.58 0.44 -3.89
C GLN A 49 -2.43 -0.79 -4.77
N ALA A 50 -1.28 -0.97 -5.41
CA ALA A 50 -0.98 -2.17 -6.19
C ALA A 50 -0.95 -3.41 -5.28
N MET A 51 -0.29 -3.32 -4.13
CA MET A 51 -0.22 -4.41 -3.15
C MET A 51 -1.59 -4.76 -2.57
N MET A 52 -2.39 -3.77 -2.14
CA MET A 52 -3.76 -3.97 -1.66
C MET A 52 -4.63 -4.69 -2.70
N ARG A 53 -4.53 -4.29 -3.98
CA ARG A 53 -5.25 -4.97 -5.07
C ARG A 53 -4.77 -6.40 -5.28
N ASP A 54 -3.46 -6.67 -5.20
CA ASP A 54 -2.95 -8.03 -5.33
C ASP A 54 -3.40 -8.93 -4.19
N ILE A 55 -3.38 -8.44 -2.95
CA ILE A 55 -3.89 -9.15 -1.77
C ILE A 55 -5.35 -9.53 -1.98
N VAL A 56 -6.19 -8.56 -2.37
CA VAL A 56 -7.62 -8.77 -2.62
C VAL A 56 -7.82 -9.79 -3.74
N ARG A 57 -7.12 -9.64 -4.86
CA ARG A 57 -7.22 -10.54 -6.02
C ARG A 57 -6.90 -11.98 -5.62
N ARG A 58 -5.83 -12.19 -4.85
CA ARG A 58 -5.45 -13.53 -4.37
C ARG A 58 -6.44 -14.08 -3.38
N LEU A 59 -6.89 -13.25 -2.43
CA LEU A 59 -7.89 -13.66 -1.46
C LEU A 59 -9.21 -14.06 -2.14
N GLN A 60 -9.64 -13.33 -3.18
CA GLN A 60 -10.80 -13.70 -3.97
C GLN A 60 -10.63 -15.07 -4.65
N ALA A 61 -9.47 -15.31 -5.24
CA ALA A 61 -9.16 -16.61 -5.85
C ALA A 61 -9.16 -17.75 -4.82
N ASP A 62 -8.56 -17.53 -3.66
CA ASP A 62 -8.48 -18.54 -2.60
C ASP A 62 -9.84 -18.80 -1.95
N ALA A 63 -10.58 -17.74 -1.59
CA ALA A 63 -11.90 -17.84 -0.97
C ALA A 63 -12.92 -18.54 -1.89
N HIS A 64 -12.79 -18.37 -3.21
CA HIS A 64 -13.67 -19.04 -4.18
C HIS A 64 -13.54 -20.57 -4.13
N LEU A 65 -12.32 -21.08 -3.91
CA LEU A 65 -12.00 -22.51 -3.84
C LEU A 65 -12.11 -23.07 -2.41
N THR A 66 -12.47 -22.24 -1.45
CA THR A 66 -12.49 -22.58 -0.03
C THR A 66 -13.81 -23.21 0.39
N GLU A 67 -13.73 -24.18 1.30
CA GLU A 67 -14.90 -24.83 1.88
C GLU A 67 -15.39 -24.14 3.15
N SER A 68 -14.44 -23.71 3.97
CA SER A 68 -14.70 -23.01 5.23
C SER A 68 -13.69 -21.89 5.43
N ALA A 69 -14.17 -20.76 5.92
CA ALA A 69 -13.34 -19.64 6.34
C ALA A 69 -13.56 -19.39 7.82
N VAL A 70 -12.49 -19.07 8.55
CA VAL A 70 -12.53 -18.70 9.96
C VAL A 70 -11.59 -17.53 10.19
N VAL A 71 -12.08 -16.49 10.87
CA VAL A 71 -11.23 -15.38 11.32
C VAL A 71 -10.97 -15.55 12.81
N ARG A 72 -9.70 -15.63 13.19
CA ARG A 72 -9.23 -15.62 14.57
C ARG A 72 -8.63 -14.26 14.89
N ARG A 73 -8.89 -13.76 16.09
CA ARG A 73 -8.25 -12.55 16.61
C ARG A 73 -7.07 -12.96 17.48
N SER A 74 -5.88 -12.52 17.11
CA SER A 74 -4.64 -12.66 17.89
C SER A 74 -4.25 -11.30 18.45
N ASN A 75 -3.33 -11.29 19.43
CA ASN A 75 -2.71 -10.07 19.94
C ASN A 75 -1.92 -9.32 18.85
N GLU A 76 -1.41 -10.03 17.84
CA GLU A 76 -0.64 -9.46 16.73
C GLU A 76 -1.52 -8.89 15.60
N GLY A 77 -2.82 -9.21 15.59
CA GLY A 77 -3.76 -8.83 14.55
C GLY A 77 -4.69 -9.97 14.10
N PRO A 78 -5.57 -9.74 13.11
CA PRO A 78 -6.48 -10.75 12.60
C PRO A 78 -5.76 -11.80 11.75
N VAL A 79 -6.12 -13.06 11.97
CA VAL A 79 -5.68 -14.21 11.19
C VAL A 79 -6.89 -14.81 10.50
N LEU A 80 -6.87 -14.88 9.18
CA LEU A 80 -7.89 -15.55 8.38
C LEU A 80 -7.36 -16.92 7.95
N GLU A 81 -8.08 -17.96 8.33
CA GLU A 81 -7.83 -19.34 7.92
C GLU A 81 -8.86 -19.75 6.88
N LEU A 82 -8.38 -20.23 5.74
CA LEU A 82 -9.18 -20.77 4.65
C LEU A 82 -8.86 -22.25 4.48
N THR A 83 -9.86 -23.10 4.67
CA THR A 83 -9.70 -24.55 4.55
C THR A 83 -10.30 -25.04 3.23
N ARG A 84 -9.49 -25.75 2.44
CA ARG A 84 -9.93 -26.49 1.25
C ARG A 84 -9.49 -27.95 1.37
N VAL A 85 -10.04 -28.84 0.56
CA VAL A 85 -9.65 -30.27 0.58
C VAL A 85 -8.13 -30.42 0.41
N GLY A 86 -7.47 -31.00 1.42
CA GLY A 86 -6.04 -31.29 1.40
C GLY A 86 -5.11 -30.06 1.48
N ASN A 87 -5.62 -28.85 1.72
CA ASN A 87 -4.79 -27.65 1.83
C ASN A 87 -5.40 -26.59 2.75
N THR A 88 -4.55 -25.90 3.51
CA THR A 88 -4.96 -24.77 4.36
C THR A 88 -4.19 -23.52 3.95
N ILE A 89 -4.90 -22.41 3.74
CA ILE A 89 -4.31 -21.11 3.45
C ILE A 89 -4.54 -20.21 4.65
N VAL A 90 -3.48 -19.58 5.14
CA VAL A 90 -3.51 -18.70 6.30
C VAL A 90 -3.05 -17.32 5.88
N TYR A 91 -3.90 -16.33 6.12
CA TYR A 91 -3.59 -14.92 6.00
C TYR A 91 -3.37 -14.33 7.39
N ARG A 92 -2.16 -13.87 7.68
CA ARG A 92 -1.82 -13.16 8.92
C ARG A 92 -1.68 -11.69 8.61
N CYS A 93 -2.56 -10.88 9.17
CA CYS A 93 -2.47 -9.42 9.08
C CYS A 93 -1.89 -8.93 10.40
N THR A 94 -0.68 -8.39 10.36
CA THR A 94 -0.11 -7.58 11.45
C THR A 94 -0.20 -6.12 11.07
N GLU A 95 0.29 -5.21 11.93
CA GLU A 95 0.10 -3.77 11.83
C GLU A 95 0.20 -3.21 10.40
N ASN A 96 1.33 -3.44 9.72
CA ASN A 96 1.62 -2.93 8.38
C ASN A 96 2.09 -4.04 7.43
N HIS A 97 1.81 -5.30 7.76
CA HIS A 97 2.31 -6.44 7.02
C HIS A 97 1.22 -7.50 6.87
N VAL A 98 1.10 -8.04 5.66
CA VAL A 98 0.17 -9.14 5.36
C VAL A 98 1.00 -10.30 4.83
N GLU A 99 0.79 -11.45 5.45
CA GLU A 99 1.42 -12.70 5.05
C GLU A 99 0.37 -13.70 4.64
N ARG A 100 0.58 -14.38 3.52
CA ARG A 100 -0.19 -15.54 3.08
C ARG A 100 0.71 -16.75 3.06
N THR A 101 0.32 -17.81 3.78
CA THR A 101 1.00 -19.10 3.74
C THR A 101 0.02 -20.19 3.31
N GLU A 102 0.42 -21.01 2.35
CA GLU A 102 -0.36 -22.13 1.84
C GLU A 102 0.32 -23.45 2.23
N HIS A 103 -0.41 -24.28 2.96
CA HIS A 103 0.03 -25.58 3.47
C HIS A 103 -0.71 -26.71 2.75
N ALA A 104 -0.10 -27.22 1.68
CA ALA A 104 -0.60 -28.36 0.95
C ALA A 104 -0.02 -29.66 1.52
N ALA A 105 -0.82 -30.73 1.58
CA ALA A 105 -0.38 -32.00 2.12
C ALA A 105 0.84 -32.55 1.34
N GLY A 106 1.96 -32.74 2.03
CA GLY A 106 3.17 -33.35 1.46
C GLY A 106 4.04 -32.43 0.59
N ALA A 107 3.73 -31.12 0.54
CA ALA A 107 4.53 -30.14 -0.19
C ALA A 107 5.12 -29.08 0.77
N GLU A 108 6.20 -28.42 0.34
CA GLU A 108 6.70 -27.26 1.07
C GLU A 108 5.69 -26.11 1.06
N PRO A 109 5.58 -25.33 2.17
CA PRO A 109 4.63 -24.22 2.23
C PRO A 109 4.98 -23.11 1.23
N ILE A 110 3.98 -22.62 0.50
CA ILE A 110 4.14 -21.47 -0.40
C ILE A 110 3.82 -20.21 0.40
N ARG A 111 4.78 -19.27 0.45
CA ARG A 111 4.67 -18.02 1.23
C ARG A 111 4.67 -16.80 0.32
N TYR A 112 3.74 -15.88 0.58
CA TYR A 112 3.71 -14.53 0.02
C TYR A 112 3.64 -13.51 1.15
N ALA A 113 4.30 -12.38 0.97
CA ALA A 113 4.37 -11.31 1.95
C ALA A 113 4.21 -9.95 1.25
N TRP A 114 3.49 -9.05 1.91
CA TRP A 114 3.30 -7.68 1.47
C TRP A 114 3.56 -6.73 2.64
N ASP A 115 4.49 -5.81 2.45
CA ASP A 115 4.77 -4.73 3.39
C ASP A 115 4.00 -3.48 2.95
N LEU A 116 2.93 -3.17 3.67
CA LEU A 116 2.04 -2.07 3.37
C LEU A 116 2.40 -0.86 4.24
N GLU A 117 3.10 0.12 3.67
CA GLU A 117 3.53 1.28 4.46
C GLU A 117 2.32 2.09 4.95
N ARG A 118 2.15 2.22 6.28
CA ARG A 118 1.08 3.04 6.90
C ARG A 118 -0.34 2.60 6.52
N VAL A 119 -0.55 1.32 6.25
CA VAL A 119 -1.87 0.74 6.03
C VAL A 119 -2.13 -0.31 7.09
N LEU A 120 -3.23 -0.15 7.82
CA LEU A 120 -3.74 -1.15 8.75
C LEU A 120 -4.70 -2.06 7.99
N THR A 121 -4.50 -3.38 8.11
CA THR A 121 -5.37 -4.38 7.48
C THR A 121 -6.22 -5.08 8.52
N ASP A 122 -7.54 -5.06 8.35
CA ASP A 122 -8.48 -5.81 9.16
C ASP A 122 -9.28 -6.79 8.29
N VAL A 123 -9.62 -7.94 8.87
CA VAL A 123 -10.39 -8.99 8.22
C VAL A 123 -11.51 -9.46 9.14
N LYS A 124 -12.71 -9.61 8.59
CA LYS A 124 -13.88 -10.16 9.29
C LYS A 124 -14.51 -11.25 8.43
N HIS A 125 -15.14 -12.22 9.07
CA HIS A 125 -15.92 -13.24 8.37
C HIS A 125 -17.32 -13.25 8.97
N GLU A 126 -18.31 -13.27 8.09
CA GLU A 126 -19.72 -13.22 8.44
C GLU A 126 -20.45 -14.34 7.71
N SER A 127 -21.06 -15.24 8.47
CA SER A 127 -21.91 -16.30 7.92
C SER A 127 -23.32 -15.75 7.64
N ILE A 128 -23.78 -15.87 6.40
CA ILE A 128 -25.12 -15.41 6.00
C ILE A 128 -26.00 -16.63 5.76
N GLY A 129 -26.89 -16.95 6.70
CA GLY A 129 -27.80 -18.08 6.62
C GLY A 129 -27.07 -19.42 6.41
N SER A 130 -27.43 -20.16 5.36
CA SER A 130 -26.81 -21.43 4.97
C SER A 130 -25.59 -21.28 4.04
N SER A 131 -25.17 -20.05 3.73
CA SER A 131 -23.99 -19.81 2.89
C SER A 131 -22.69 -20.04 3.67
N LYS A 132 -21.60 -20.34 2.95
CA LYS A 132 -20.23 -20.40 3.50
C LYS A 132 -19.71 -19.04 4.02
N GLY A 133 -20.50 -17.97 3.84
CA GLY A 133 -20.26 -16.64 4.38
C GLY A 133 -19.52 -15.69 3.43
N VAL A 134 -19.26 -14.51 3.95
CA VAL A 134 -18.56 -13.40 3.29
C VAL A 134 -17.38 -12.98 4.16
N ILE A 135 -16.22 -12.83 3.55
CA ILE A 135 -15.02 -12.25 4.16
C ILE A 135 -14.99 -10.77 3.81
N TRP A 136 -14.97 -9.93 4.82
CA TRP A 136 -14.73 -8.49 4.67
C TRP A 136 -13.25 -8.22 4.89
N VAL A 137 -12.61 -7.57 3.92
CA VAL A 137 -11.25 -7.04 4.08
C VAL A 137 -11.30 -5.53 4.05
N LEU A 138 -10.65 -4.94 5.04
CA LEU A 138 -10.64 -3.51 5.31
C LEU A 138 -9.18 -3.05 5.31
N PHE A 139 -8.89 -2.03 4.53
CA PHE A 139 -7.60 -1.34 4.53
C PHE A 139 -7.83 0.10 4.95
N ASP A 140 -7.28 0.45 6.11
CA ASP A 140 -7.34 1.78 6.68
C ASP A 140 -5.95 2.45 6.57
N CYS A 141 -5.84 3.54 5.83
CA CYS A 141 -4.58 4.24 5.60
C CYS A 141 -4.36 5.33 6.67
N GLN A 142 -3.14 5.42 7.19
CA GLN A 142 -2.71 6.52 8.04
C GLN A 142 -2.22 7.68 7.18
N LEU A 143 -3.02 8.74 7.10
CA LEU A 143 -2.72 9.94 6.35
C LEU A 143 -2.10 10.99 7.27
N PRO A 144 -0.99 11.65 6.89
CA PRO A 144 -0.41 12.72 7.69
C PRO A 144 -1.39 13.91 7.79
N MET A 145 -1.64 14.36 9.02
CA MET A 145 -2.52 15.49 9.37
C MET A 145 -1.83 16.37 10.41
N GLY A 146 -1.26 17.49 9.98
CA GLY A 146 -0.50 18.39 10.86
C GLY A 146 0.69 17.68 11.52
N GLU A 147 0.72 17.65 12.86
CA GLU A 147 1.75 16.95 13.65
C GLU A 147 1.43 15.46 13.90
N GLY A 148 0.30 14.94 13.40
CA GLY A 148 -0.15 13.56 13.66
C GLY A 148 -0.62 12.81 12.41
N TYR A 149 -1.34 11.72 12.64
CA TYR A 149 -1.96 10.89 11.60
C TYR A 149 -3.45 10.77 11.82
N SER A 150 -4.23 10.88 10.74
CA SER A 150 -5.63 10.47 10.72
C SER A 150 -5.75 9.11 10.05
N ILE A 151 -6.53 8.21 10.65
CA ILE A 151 -6.88 6.93 10.03
C ILE A 151 -8.11 7.16 9.15
N GLY A 152 -7.96 6.87 7.85
CA GLY A 152 -9.04 6.96 6.88
C GLY A 152 -9.24 5.62 6.18
N ARG A 153 -10.48 5.17 6.05
CA ARG A 153 -10.79 3.96 5.29
C ARG A 153 -10.49 4.16 3.82
N HIS A 154 -9.55 3.38 3.31
CA HIS A 154 -9.11 3.48 1.93
C HIS A 154 -9.82 2.46 1.03
N LEU A 155 -10.02 1.24 1.53
CA LEU A 155 -10.65 0.17 0.76
C LEU A 155 -11.43 -0.77 1.68
N ALA A 156 -12.65 -1.13 1.28
CA ALA A 156 -13.45 -2.15 1.93
C ALA A 156 -14.04 -3.06 0.86
N ILE A 157 -13.74 -4.36 0.93
CA ILE A 157 -14.18 -5.34 -0.07
C ILE A 157 -14.80 -6.55 0.63
N ALA A 158 -15.94 -6.97 0.10
CA ALA A 158 -16.57 -8.24 0.42
C ALA A 158 -16.12 -9.32 -0.56
N VAL A 159 -15.66 -10.45 -0.03
CA VAL A 159 -15.25 -11.64 -0.78
C VAL A 159 -16.15 -12.80 -0.36
N ARG A 160 -16.88 -13.37 -1.32
CA ARG A 160 -17.75 -14.52 -1.03
C ARG A 160 -16.91 -15.79 -0.85
N VAL A 161 -17.20 -16.56 0.20
CA VAL A 161 -16.58 -17.87 0.42
C VAL A 161 -17.36 -18.92 -0.36
N GLY A 162 -16.64 -19.71 -1.14
CA GLY A 162 -17.21 -20.73 -2.01
C GLY A 162 -17.95 -20.16 -3.22
N GLY A 163 -17.93 -20.92 -4.31
CA GLY A 163 -18.58 -20.53 -5.57
C GLY A 163 -18.29 -21.44 -6.76
N GLY A 164 -17.36 -22.40 -6.64
CA GLY A 164 -17.05 -23.40 -7.67
C GLY A 164 -18.10 -24.51 -7.82
N GLY A 165 -19.37 -24.18 -7.65
CA GLY A 165 -20.52 -25.05 -7.89
C GLY A 165 -21.50 -24.35 -8.81
N ALA A 166 -21.04 -23.99 -10.01
CA ALA A 166 -21.95 -23.92 -11.14
C ALA A 166 -22.10 -25.36 -11.63
N SER A 167 -23.29 -25.90 -11.37
CA SER A 167 -23.96 -27.00 -12.08
C SER A 167 -23.37 -27.36 -13.44
#